data_AF-A0A7J6TGP8-F1
#
_entry.id   AF-A0A7J6TGP8-F1
#
_cell.length_a   1.000
_cell.length_b   1.000
_cell.length_c   1.000
_cell.angle_alpha   90.00
_cell.angle_beta   90.00
_cell.angle_gamma   90.00
#
_symmetry.space_group_name_H-M   'P 1'
#
loop_
_entity.id
_entity.type
_entity.pdbx_description
1 polymer ?
#
loop_
_entity_poly.entity_id
_entity_poly.type
_entity_poly.pdbx_seq_one_letter_code
_entity_poly.pdbx_strand_id
1 'polypeptide(L)'
;MTIVSIDSERDPETQSISLVQVSLYGPDHLRKDFIIDAQTFDDKEYLGRELEELFVSFNALKILHSATNDLRHFELNFEACDSIRERVNNLLDTQVLGSCLGQSRLGLAKLAEVYLGVHMDKTLQTAAWSRRPLTEEMLRYAIGDARVLLPLIKAMQSNVQGSETLPLALHNSVSGKTIGHSMKQNHPPSAPRERRGGRSWHVKKPVYGNVALEDPTGLLMCRISKQKSNWYVRKNLATEVEAGRIRLKFYPKGPGHAGNSVYLNRRENICVVCGSDQFISRHFIVPNCYRKHLPPEYKSHCPYDIVLMCANCKVKANVHADQLREKYATEFDAPVQGVGCRNTSYYKARRAARILLSKDGPRMPEEKRQEFWQALHDVGIYDDPNEAFELTEEHSESSDGGEYAGKQGNTDSTFASHGEVVVRKLADKWPEFVEAWRKDFVSFMKPEHLPEDWSPDRDWRLVSEVELEASRREMYAERLKHLGKEVPINNKPLKPTIETHRR
;
A
#
# COMPACT_ATOMS: atom_id res chain seq x y z
N MET A 1 -14.07 3.17 17.79
CA MET A 1 -13.61 3.37 16.40
C MET A 1 -14.79 3.84 15.59
N THR A 2 -14.67 4.98 14.93
CA THR A 2 -15.72 5.48 14.03
C THR A 2 -15.71 4.63 12.77
N ILE A 3 -16.87 4.17 12.32
CA ILE A 3 -16.99 3.47 11.03
C ILE A 3 -17.61 4.45 10.04
N VAL A 4 -17.01 4.54 8.86
CA VAL A 4 -17.44 5.44 7.82
C VAL A 4 -17.56 4.65 6.53
N SER A 5 -18.75 4.58 5.95
CA SER A 5 -18.90 4.11 4.58
C SER A 5 -18.99 5.30 3.64
N ILE A 6 -18.24 5.22 2.54
CA ILE A 6 -18.04 6.32 1.60
C ILE A 6 -18.34 5.82 0.20
N ASP A 7 -19.03 6.64 -0.58
CA ASP A 7 -19.14 6.48 -2.03
C ASP A 7 -19.11 7.85 -2.72
N SER A 8 -19.06 7.85 -4.06
CA SER A 8 -19.11 9.09 -4.85
C SER A 8 -19.90 8.92 -6.14
N GLU A 9 -20.66 9.96 -6.51
CA GLU A 9 -21.28 10.06 -7.83
C GLU A 9 -20.55 11.07 -8.71
N ARG A 10 -20.46 10.74 -10.00
CA ARG A 10 -19.64 11.49 -10.96
C ARG A 10 -20.49 12.00 -12.11
N ASP A 11 -20.08 13.15 -12.63
CA ASP A 11 -20.62 13.65 -13.88
C ASP A 11 -20.10 12.76 -15.04
N PRO A 12 -20.97 12.16 -15.86
CA PRO A 12 -20.55 11.19 -16.87
C PRO A 12 -19.60 11.78 -17.93
N GLU A 13 -19.72 13.07 -18.24
CA GLU A 13 -18.95 13.73 -19.29
C GLU A 13 -17.58 14.18 -18.79
N THR A 14 -17.55 14.88 -17.66
CA THR A 14 -16.33 15.48 -17.10
C THR A 14 -15.57 14.54 -16.17
N GLN A 15 -16.19 13.44 -15.73
CA GLN A 15 -15.70 12.52 -14.70
C GLN A 15 -15.41 13.20 -13.34
N SER A 16 -15.93 14.42 -13.15
CA SER A 16 -15.77 15.16 -11.92
C SER A 16 -16.68 14.61 -10.83
N ILE A 17 -16.21 14.57 -9.58
CA ILE A 17 -17.03 14.15 -8.45
C ILE A 17 -18.10 15.23 -8.23
N SER A 18 -19.37 14.83 -8.44
CA SER A 18 -20.53 15.69 -8.26
C SER A 18 -21.08 15.60 -6.84
N LEU A 19 -21.03 14.41 -6.23
CA LEU A 19 -21.49 14.14 -4.88
C LEU A 19 -20.55 13.19 -4.16
N VAL A 20 -20.42 13.38 -2.85
CA VAL A 20 -19.79 12.41 -1.94
C VAL A 20 -20.84 11.96 -0.94
N GLN A 21 -21.02 10.66 -0.78
CA GLN A 21 -21.97 10.09 0.17
C GLN A 21 -21.23 9.49 1.34
N VAL A 22 -21.69 9.80 2.55
CA VAL A 22 -21.06 9.34 3.79
C VAL A 22 -22.12 8.82 4.74
N SER A 23 -22.00 7.56 5.16
CA SER A 23 -22.73 7.06 6.32
C SER A 23 -21.76 6.85 7.47
N LEU A 24 -21.92 7.67 8.51
CA LEU A 24 -21.14 7.65 9.74
C LEU A 24 -21.85 6.79 10.78
N TYR A 25 -21.09 5.92 11.45
CA TYR A 25 -21.57 5.12 12.56
C TYR A 25 -20.75 5.44 13.80
N GLY A 26 -21.40 6.09 14.77
CA GLY A 26 -20.81 6.45 16.04
C GLY A 26 -20.65 5.27 17.01
N PRO A 27 -19.85 5.44 18.08
CA PRO A 27 -19.68 4.44 19.14
C PRO A 27 -20.97 4.15 19.93
N ASP A 28 -21.95 5.04 19.87
CA ASP A 28 -23.29 4.93 20.45
C ASP A 28 -24.30 4.19 19.54
N HIS A 29 -23.82 3.61 18.43
CA HIS A 29 -24.64 3.00 17.38
C HIS A 29 -25.57 3.96 16.61
N LEU A 30 -25.42 5.28 16.79
CA LEU A 30 -26.16 6.24 15.97
C LEU A 30 -25.55 6.32 14.57
N ARG A 31 -26.39 6.11 13.55
CA ARG A 31 -26.05 6.36 12.14
C ARG A 31 -26.42 7.79 11.77
N LYS A 32 -25.50 8.52 11.14
CA LYS A 32 -25.78 9.77 10.45
C LYS A 32 -25.36 9.67 9.01
N ASP A 33 -26.20 10.17 8.13
CA ASP A 33 -26.02 10.10 6.69
C ASP A 33 -25.84 11.50 6.13
N PHE A 34 -24.84 11.67 5.29
CA PHE A 34 -24.49 12.93 4.64
C PHE A 34 -24.42 12.71 3.14
N ILE A 35 -25.02 13.64 2.39
CA ILE A 35 -24.78 13.80 0.95
C ILE A 35 -24.13 15.17 0.82
N ILE A 36 -22.87 15.17 0.41
CA ILE A 36 -22.07 16.37 0.26
C ILE A 36 -22.08 16.76 -1.21
N ASP A 37 -22.53 17.98 -1.49
CA ASP A 37 -22.48 18.58 -2.82
C ASP A 37 -21.06 19.02 -3.14
N ALA A 38 -20.28 18.14 -3.77
CA ALA A 38 -18.90 18.44 -4.15
C ALA A 38 -18.80 19.43 -5.33
N GLN A 39 -19.89 19.58 -6.10
CA GLN A 39 -19.91 20.46 -7.26
C GLN A 39 -19.97 21.93 -6.83
N THR A 40 -20.88 22.26 -5.91
CA THR A 40 -21.14 23.63 -5.45
C THR A 40 -20.47 23.97 -4.12
N PHE A 41 -19.62 23.09 -3.59
CA PHE A 41 -18.87 23.40 -2.37
C PHE A 41 -17.92 24.57 -2.64
N ASP A 42 -18.10 25.69 -1.93
CA ASP A 42 -17.38 26.94 -2.18
C ASP A 42 -15.86 26.76 -2.04
N ASP A 43 -15.42 26.11 -0.96
CA ASP A 43 -14.01 25.81 -0.71
C ASP A 43 -13.71 24.32 -0.98
N LYS A 44 -13.48 23.99 -2.26
CA LYS A 44 -13.12 22.64 -2.69
C LYS A 44 -11.80 22.15 -2.09
N GLU A 45 -10.90 23.08 -1.73
CA GLU A 45 -9.63 22.73 -1.11
C GLU A 45 -9.85 22.32 0.34
N TYR A 46 -10.69 23.06 1.09
CA TYR A 46 -11.13 22.65 2.42
C TYR A 46 -11.80 21.27 2.40
N LEU A 47 -12.78 21.06 1.51
CA LEU A 47 -13.43 19.75 1.36
C LEU A 47 -12.40 18.65 1.06
N GLY A 48 -11.43 18.94 0.19
CA GLY A 48 -10.34 18.02 -0.13
C GLY A 48 -9.47 17.65 1.08
N ARG A 49 -9.12 18.62 1.94
CA ARG A 49 -8.33 18.40 3.17
C ARG A 49 -9.09 17.55 4.18
N GLU A 50 -10.37 17.84 4.40
CA GLU A 50 -11.22 17.04 5.30
C GLU A 50 -11.37 15.59 4.82
N LEU A 51 -11.52 15.39 3.51
CA LEU A 51 -11.56 14.06 2.90
C LEU A 51 -10.22 13.34 3.02
N GLU A 52 -9.09 14.03 2.77
CA GLU A 52 -7.76 13.47 2.99
C GLU A 52 -7.60 13.00 4.43
N GLU A 53 -7.89 13.88 5.40
CA GLU A 53 -7.78 13.60 6.82
C GLU A 53 -8.58 12.36 7.20
N LEU A 54 -9.82 12.25 6.72
CA LEU A 54 -10.66 11.06 6.88
C LEU A 54 -10.00 9.80 6.31
N PHE A 55 -9.52 9.84 5.07
CA PHE A 55 -8.91 8.68 4.41
C PHE A 55 -7.61 8.23 5.07
N VAL A 56 -6.75 9.15 5.50
CA VAL A 56 -5.48 8.82 6.18
C VAL A 56 -5.66 8.55 7.67
N SER A 57 -6.81 8.92 8.26
CA SER A 57 -7.06 8.70 9.68
C SER A 57 -7.09 7.22 10.03
N PHE A 58 -6.27 6.81 10.99
CA PHE A 58 -6.36 5.47 11.56
C PHE A 58 -7.52 5.34 12.58
N ASN A 59 -8.11 6.45 13.03
CA ASN A 59 -9.22 6.44 13.98
C ASN A 59 -10.57 6.07 13.34
N ALA A 60 -10.63 6.10 12.00
CA ALA A 60 -11.79 5.75 11.21
C ALA A 60 -11.54 4.51 10.35
N LEU A 61 -12.45 3.54 10.43
CA LEU A 61 -12.53 2.44 9.46
C LEU A 61 -13.35 2.91 8.26
N LYS A 62 -12.73 2.95 7.09
CA LYS A 62 -13.40 3.30 5.84
C LYS A 62 -13.94 2.04 5.17
N ILE A 63 -15.19 2.04 4.75
CA ILE A 63 -15.78 0.98 3.95
C ILE A 63 -16.16 1.56 2.59
N LEU A 64 -15.62 0.99 1.53
CA LEU A 64 -15.90 1.36 0.14
C LEU A 64 -16.22 0.09 -0.68
N HIS A 65 -16.73 0.29 -1.89
CA HIS A 65 -16.88 -0.78 -2.88
C HIS A 65 -16.02 -0.50 -4.10
N SER A 66 -15.10 -1.40 -4.46
CA SER A 66 -14.15 -1.12 -5.55
C SER A 66 -13.33 0.15 -5.28
N ALA A 67 -12.82 0.27 -4.05
CA ALA A 67 -12.24 1.48 -3.49
C ALA A 67 -11.12 2.08 -4.34
N THR A 68 -10.40 1.25 -5.10
CA THR A 68 -9.34 1.70 -6.02
C THR A 68 -9.88 2.70 -7.06
N ASN A 69 -11.12 2.50 -7.52
CA ASN A 69 -11.74 3.39 -8.49
C ASN A 69 -12.09 4.74 -7.86
N ASP A 70 -12.82 4.74 -6.76
CA ASP A 70 -13.25 6.00 -6.14
C ASP A 70 -12.07 6.80 -5.59
N LEU A 71 -11.10 6.15 -4.92
CA LEU A 71 -9.89 6.82 -4.44
C LEU A 71 -9.08 7.45 -5.58
N ARG A 72 -9.06 6.84 -6.77
CA ARG A 72 -8.47 7.48 -7.96
C ARG A 72 -9.24 8.74 -8.36
N HIS A 73 -10.57 8.71 -8.29
CA HIS A 73 -11.37 9.90 -8.57
C HIS A 73 -11.18 10.98 -7.51
N PHE A 74 -11.01 10.63 -6.23
CA PHE A 74 -10.64 11.60 -5.19
C PHE A 74 -9.27 12.23 -5.48
N GLU A 75 -8.24 11.45 -5.85
CA GLU A 75 -6.94 11.97 -6.31
C GLU A 75 -7.06 12.94 -7.49
N LEU A 76 -7.97 12.64 -8.42
CA LEU A 76 -8.17 13.45 -9.62
C LEU A 76 -9.06 14.67 -9.41
N ASN A 77 -9.80 14.77 -8.30
CA ASN A 77 -10.77 15.85 -8.06
C ASN A 77 -10.37 16.79 -6.92
N PHE A 78 -9.62 16.30 -5.92
CA PHE A 78 -9.22 17.07 -4.74
C PHE A 78 -7.71 17.04 -4.56
N GLU A 79 -7.09 18.22 -4.50
CA GLU A 79 -5.62 18.36 -4.47
C GLU A 79 -5.00 17.70 -3.23
N ALA A 80 -5.58 17.95 -2.05
CA ALA A 80 -5.14 17.34 -0.80
C ALA A 80 -5.19 15.79 -0.80
N CYS A 81 -6.00 15.19 -1.68
CA CYS A 81 -6.11 13.74 -1.83
C CYS A 81 -5.05 13.14 -2.79
N ASP A 82 -3.98 13.85 -3.16
CA ASP A 82 -2.92 13.25 -4.00
C ASP A 82 -2.35 11.96 -3.36
N SER A 83 -2.14 10.95 -4.21
CA SER A 83 -1.65 9.63 -3.83
C SER A 83 -2.48 8.97 -2.71
N ILE A 84 -3.75 9.35 -2.52
CA ILE A 84 -4.56 8.84 -1.41
C ILE A 84 -4.75 7.32 -1.48
N ARG A 85 -4.68 6.71 -2.67
CA ARG A 85 -4.70 5.24 -2.83
C ARG A 85 -3.54 4.56 -2.10
N GLU A 86 -2.41 5.24 -1.94
CA GLU A 86 -1.23 4.72 -1.25
C GLU A 86 -1.20 5.10 0.23
N ARG A 87 -1.92 6.17 0.60
CA ARG A 87 -1.91 6.76 1.94
C ARG A 87 -3.16 6.42 2.78
N VAL A 88 -4.21 5.89 2.15
CA VAL A 88 -5.44 5.49 2.85
C VAL A 88 -5.12 4.42 3.89
N ASN A 89 -5.60 4.63 5.11
CA ASN A 89 -5.41 3.72 6.23
C ASN A 89 -6.73 3.08 6.62
N ASN A 90 -6.73 1.89 7.22
CA ASN A 90 -7.94 1.26 7.76
C ASN A 90 -9.13 1.20 6.77
N LEU A 91 -8.87 0.74 5.55
CA LEU A 91 -9.86 0.57 4.48
C LEU A 91 -10.41 -0.86 4.44
N LEU A 92 -11.70 -1.01 4.15
CA LEU A 92 -12.37 -2.25 3.76
C LEU A 92 -13.02 -2.09 2.40
N ASP A 93 -12.68 -2.99 1.49
CA ASP A 93 -13.29 -3.04 0.18
C ASP A 93 -14.23 -4.25 0.08
N THR A 94 -15.54 -3.97 -0.05
CA THR A 94 -16.58 -5.01 -0.20
C THR A 94 -16.43 -5.82 -1.49
N GLN A 95 -15.90 -5.23 -2.56
CA GLN A 95 -15.64 -5.93 -3.82
C GLN A 95 -14.52 -6.98 -3.64
N VAL A 96 -13.45 -6.58 -2.95
CA VAL A 96 -12.36 -7.48 -2.57
C VAL A 96 -12.91 -8.59 -1.69
N LEU A 97 -13.72 -8.26 -0.68
CA LEU A 97 -14.34 -9.25 0.20
C LEU A 97 -15.23 -10.24 -0.56
N GLY A 98 -15.98 -9.78 -1.57
CA GLY A 98 -16.82 -10.64 -2.40
C GLY A 98 -15.99 -11.61 -3.23
N SER A 99 -14.89 -11.13 -3.82
CA SER A 99 -13.94 -11.94 -4.59
C SER A 99 -13.28 -13.01 -3.72
N CYS A 100 -12.93 -12.62 -2.51
CA CYS A 100 -12.42 -13.46 -1.45
C CYS A 100 -13.40 -14.59 -1.08
N LEU A 101 -14.69 -14.30 -1.01
CA LEU A 101 -15.76 -15.27 -0.79
C LEU A 101 -16.13 -16.11 -2.03
N GLY A 102 -15.36 -16.01 -3.12
CA GLY A 102 -15.58 -16.80 -4.33
C GLY A 102 -16.77 -16.35 -5.16
N GLN A 103 -17.30 -15.15 -4.93
CA GLN A 103 -18.41 -14.62 -5.72
C GLN A 103 -17.97 -14.36 -7.16
N SER A 104 -18.75 -14.84 -8.13
CA SER A 104 -18.48 -14.66 -9.55
C SER A 104 -18.87 -13.28 -10.07
N ARG A 105 -19.84 -12.62 -9.42
CA ARG A 105 -20.33 -11.28 -9.74
C ARG A 105 -20.07 -10.35 -8.57
N LEU A 106 -19.21 -9.36 -8.81
CA LEU A 106 -18.62 -8.53 -7.75
C LEU A 106 -19.19 -7.12 -7.64
N GLY A 107 -20.25 -6.78 -8.38
CA GLY A 107 -20.87 -5.45 -8.26
C GLY A 107 -21.68 -5.32 -6.98
N LEU A 108 -21.70 -4.12 -6.39
CA LEU A 108 -22.34 -3.82 -5.10
C LEU A 108 -23.76 -4.37 -5.00
N ALA A 109 -24.62 -4.01 -5.95
CA ALA A 109 -26.00 -4.48 -6.02
C ALA A 109 -26.13 -6.02 -6.03
N LYS A 110 -25.18 -6.74 -6.64
CA LYS A 110 -25.23 -8.21 -6.67
C LYS A 110 -24.78 -8.81 -5.34
N LEU A 111 -23.78 -8.22 -4.70
CA LEU A 111 -23.37 -8.64 -3.36
C LEU A 111 -24.46 -8.35 -2.33
N ALA A 112 -25.09 -7.17 -2.39
CA ALA A 112 -26.24 -6.82 -1.53
C ALA A 112 -27.42 -7.80 -1.70
N GLU A 113 -27.76 -8.16 -2.95
CA GLU A 113 -28.80 -9.15 -3.22
C GLU A 113 -28.45 -10.52 -2.60
N VAL A 114 -27.21 -10.99 -2.80
CA VAL A 114 -26.78 -12.32 -2.33
C VAL A 114 -26.71 -12.41 -0.81
N TYR A 115 -26.15 -11.42 -0.13
CA TYR A 115 -25.87 -11.50 1.30
C TYR A 115 -26.93 -10.84 2.18
N LEU A 116 -27.70 -9.88 1.66
CA LEU A 116 -28.74 -9.17 2.41
C LEU A 116 -30.16 -9.42 1.89
N GLY A 117 -30.32 -10.04 0.71
CA GLY A 117 -31.62 -10.14 0.04
C GLY A 117 -32.16 -8.78 -0.45
N VAL A 118 -31.31 -7.76 -0.54
CA VAL A 118 -31.70 -6.40 -0.92
C VAL A 118 -31.50 -6.20 -2.42
N HIS A 119 -32.56 -5.82 -3.13
CA HIS A 119 -32.49 -5.37 -4.52
C HIS A 119 -32.17 -3.88 -4.57
N MET A 120 -30.96 -3.55 -5.00
CA MET A 120 -30.56 -2.16 -5.23
C MET A 120 -31.01 -1.71 -6.62
N ASP A 121 -31.53 -0.49 -6.69
CA ASP A 121 -31.80 0.19 -7.95
C ASP A 121 -30.49 0.41 -8.72
N LYS A 122 -30.55 0.36 -10.04
CA LYS A 122 -29.41 0.60 -10.95
C LYS A 122 -29.74 1.62 -12.03
N THR A 123 -30.98 2.12 -12.06
CA THR A 123 -31.47 3.00 -13.13
C THR A 123 -30.78 4.35 -13.14
N LEU A 124 -30.23 4.80 -12.01
CA LEU A 124 -29.60 6.11 -11.85
C LEU A 124 -28.06 6.09 -11.92
N GLN A 125 -27.43 4.96 -12.23
CA GLN A 125 -25.95 4.88 -12.36
C GLN A 125 -25.37 5.85 -13.41
N THR A 126 -26.16 6.19 -14.43
CA THR A 126 -25.78 7.12 -15.51
C THR A 126 -26.64 8.39 -15.49
N ALA A 127 -27.22 8.74 -14.34
CA ALA A 127 -27.99 9.96 -14.19
C ALA A 127 -27.10 11.20 -14.38
N ALA A 128 -27.72 12.32 -14.72
CA ALA A 128 -27.05 13.62 -14.77
C ALA A 128 -26.77 14.14 -13.35
N TRP A 129 -25.75 13.59 -12.68
CA TRP A 129 -25.40 13.90 -11.29
C TRP A 129 -24.93 15.34 -11.05
N SER A 130 -24.65 16.09 -12.12
CA SER A 130 -24.37 17.53 -12.11
C SER A 130 -25.64 18.40 -12.08
N ARG A 131 -26.84 17.80 -12.20
CA ARG A 131 -28.12 18.53 -12.13
C ARG A 131 -28.39 19.03 -10.72
N ARG A 132 -28.91 20.26 -10.60
CA ARG A 132 -29.47 20.81 -9.36
C ARG A 132 -30.86 21.45 -9.55
N PRO A 133 -31.77 21.34 -8.56
CA PRO A 133 -31.67 20.50 -7.37
C PRO A 133 -31.74 19.01 -7.73
N LEU A 134 -31.20 18.16 -6.85
CA LEU A 134 -31.34 16.70 -6.95
C LEU A 134 -32.79 16.29 -6.66
N THR A 135 -33.28 15.26 -7.34
CA THR A 135 -34.59 14.69 -7.01
C THR A 135 -34.50 13.82 -5.75
N GLU A 136 -35.63 13.61 -5.07
CA GLU A 136 -35.70 12.72 -3.91
C GLU A 136 -35.30 11.27 -4.24
N GLU A 137 -35.49 10.85 -5.49
CA GLU A 137 -35.03 9.56 -5.98
C GLU A 137 -33.51 9.49 -6.10
N MET A 138 -32.88 10.53 -6.65
CA MET A 138 -31.41 10.65 -6.72
C MET A 138 -30.78 10.69 -5.32
N LEU A 139 -31.37 11.43 -4.38
CA LEU A 139 -30.88 11.49 -2.99
C LEU A 139 -30.96 10.11 -2.32
N ARG A 140 -32.10 9.41 -2.44
CA ARG A 140 -32.29 8.06 -1.89
C ARG A 140 -31.36 7.04 -2.51
N TYR A 141 -31.16 7.10 -3.83
CA TYR A 141 -30.22 6.25 -4.55
C TYR A 141 -28.80 6.46 -4.02
N ALA A 142 -28.31 7.70 -4.07
CA ALA A 142 -26.92 8.03 -3.74
C ALA A 142 -26.56 7.60 -2.32
N ILE A 143 -27.40 7.94 -1.32
CA ILE A 143 -27.10 7.54 0.06
C ILE A 143 -27.29 6.03 0.29
N GLY A 144 -28.10 5.36 -0.54
CA GLY A 144 -28.29 3.92 -0.51
C GLY A 144 -26.99 3.15 -0.70
N ASP A 145 -26.14 3.61 -1.63
CA ASP A 145 -24.86 2.98 -1.93
C ASP A 145 -23.88 3.06 -0.74
N ALA A 146 -23.81 4.20 -0.03
CA ALA A 146 -23.01 4.28 1.19
C ALA A 146 -23.65 3.51 2.37
N ARG A 147 -24.98 3.57 2.54
CA ARG A 147 -25.71 2.94 3.66
C ARG A 147 -25.59 1.42 3.67
N VAL A 148 -25.59 0.78 2.50
CA VAL A 148 -25.62 -0.69 2.40
C VAL A 148 -24.29 -1.33 2.79
N LEU A 149 -23.17 -0.60 2.74
CA LEU A 149 -21.83 -1.16 2.87
C LEU A 149 -21.54 -1.80 4.22
N LEU A 150 -21.91 -1.16 5.34
CA LEU A 150 -21.69 -1.75 6.66
C LEU A 150 -22.55 -3.01 6.91
N PRO A 151 -23.87 -3.00 6.68
CA PRO A 151 -24.68 -4.23 6.72
C PRO A 151 -24.12 -5.33 5.82
N LEU A 152 -23.69 -4.97 4.61
CA LEU A 152 -23.15 -5.93 3.65
C LEU A 152 -21.87 -6.59 4.18
N ILE A 153 -20.91 -5.82 4.70
CA ILE A 153 -19.71 -6.37 5.33
C ILE A 153 -20.09 -7.33 6.47
N LYS A 154 -21.02 -6.96 7.35
CA LYS A 154 -21.45 -7.81 8.46
C LYS A 154 -22.04 -9.14 7.98
N ALA A 155 -22.91 -9.11 6.98
CA ALA A 155 -23.51 -10.33 6.43
C ALA A 155 -22.51 -11.21 5.69
N MET A 156 -21.58 -10.60 4.94
CA MET A 156 -20.48 -11.32 4.28
C MET A 156 -19.55 -11.98 5.30
N GLN A 157 -19.32 -11.34 6.45
CA GLN A 157 -18.56 -11.90 7.56
C GLN A 157 -19.28 -13.07 8.26
N SER A 158 -20.61 -13.05 8.36
CA SER A 158 -21.38 -14.16 8.95
C SER A 158 -21.48 -15.39 8.04
N ASN A 159 -21.33 -15.23 6.73
CA ASN A 159 -21.41 -16.33 5.75
C ASN A 159 -20.09 -17.11 5.61
N VAL A 160 -19.10 -16.79 6.43
CA VAL A 160 -17.85 -17.54 6.47
C VAL A 160 -18.04 -18.74 7.40
N GLN A 161 -18.34 -19.91 6.82
CA GLN A 161 -18.45 -21.16 7.57
C GLN A 161 -17.11 -21.89 7.60
N GLY A 162 -16.64 -22.24 8.80
CA GLY A 162 -15.35 -22.89 9.02
C GLY A 162 -14.37 -21.94 9.70
N SER A 163 -13.29 -22.49 10.27
CA SER A 163 -12.22 -21.74 10.95
C SER A 163 -11.53 -20.67 10.08
N GLU A 164 -11.93 -20.52 8.82
CA GLU A 164 -11.63 -19.37 8.00
C GLU A 164 -12.51 -18.21 8.49
N THR A 165 -11.98 -17.20 9.19
CA THR A 165 -12.74 -15.94 9.40
C THR A 165 -12.66 -15.15 8.05
N LEU A 166 -12.89 -13.84 7.92
CA LEU A 166 -12.51 -13.11 6.68
C LEU A 166 -11.60 -11.93 6.98
N PRO A 167 -10.71 -11.53 6.04
CA PRO A 167 -9.85 -10.38 6.25
C PRO A 167 -10.80 -9.20 6.22
N LEU A 168 -10.81 -8.43 7.30
CA LEU A 168 -10.90 -6.99 7.15
C LEU A 168 -9.89 -6.68 6.04
N ALA A 169 -10.37 -6.37 4.83
CA ALA A 169 -9.59 -6.11 3.63
C ALA A 169 -8.79 -4.78 3.76
N LEU A 170 -8.00 -4.68 4.84
CA LEU A 170 -7.05 -3.63 5.17
C LEU A 170 -5.97 -3.59 4.09
N HIS A 171 -6.22 -2.81 3.05
CA HIS A 171 -5.20 -2.33 2.15
C HIS A 171 -4.36 -1.28 2.91
N ASN A 172 -3.05 -1.52 3.00
CA ASN A 172 -2.07 -0.51 3.44
C ASN A 172 -1.19 -0.01 2.27
N SER A 173 -1.51 -0.36 1.01
CA SER A 173 -0.82 0.15 -0.19
C SER A 173 -1.49 -0.39 -1.46
N VAL A 174 -2.05 0.49 -2.30
CA VAL A 174 -2.46 0.16 -3.67
C VAL A 174 -1.24 0.26 -4.58
N SER A 175 -0.42 -0.79 -4.66
CA SER A 175 0.60 -0.88 -5.71
C SER A 175 -0.06 -1.42 -6.99
N GLY A 176 -0.12 -0.54 -8.00
CA GLY A 176 -0.89 -0.74 -9.22
C GLY A 176 -0.47 -1.96 -10.05
N LYS A 177 -1.46 -2.77 -10.42
CA LYS A 177 -1.52 -3.43 -11.74
C LYS A 177 -2.96 -3.45 -12.22
N THR A 178 -3.30 -2.45 -13.01
CA THR A 178 -4.55 -2.36 -13.78
C THR A 178 -4.68 -3.59 -14.68
N ILE A 179 -5.74 -4.38 -14.52
CA ILE A 179 -6.19 -5.28 -15.58
C ILE A 179 -7.09 -4.44 -16.48
N GLY A 180 -6.55 -3.99 -17.62
CA GLY A 180 -7.33 -3.27 -18.62
C GLY A 180 -8.47 -4.15 -19.15
N HIS A 181 -9.71 -3.74 -18.89
CA HIS A 181 -10.84 -4.23 -19.66
C HIS A 181 -11.06 -3.30 -20.86
N SER A 182 -10.62 -3.76 -22.03
CA SER A 182 -11.03 -3.23 -23.32
C SER A 182 -12.53 -3.49 -23.50
N MET A 183 -13.29 -2.43 -23.79
CA MET A 183 -14.65 -2.49 -24.31
C MET A 183 -14.65 -3.39 -25.56
N LYS A 184 -15.48 -4.44 -25.59
CA LYS A 184 -15.68 -5.26 -26.79
C LYS A 184 -17.12 -5.09 -27.28
N GLN A 185 -17.20 -4.71 -28.55
CA GLN A 185 -18.39 -4.67 -29.38
C GLN A 185 -18.97 -6.09 -29.57
N ASN A 186 -20.29 -6.13 -29.80
CA ASN A 186 -21.13 -7.32 -29.91
C ASN A 186 -20.78 -8.23 -31.10
N HIS A 187 -20.45 -9.49 -30.84
CA HIS A 187 -20.51 -10.60 -31.82
C HIS A 187 -21.13 -11.86 -31.17
N PRO A 188 -21.81 -12.72 -31.95
CA PRO A 188 -22.66 -13.81 -31.46
C PRO A 188 -21.86 -14.98 -30.84
N PRO A 189 -22.51 -15.83 -30.01
CA PRO A 189 -21.81 -16.74 -29.11
C PRO A 189 -21.26 -17.96 -29.86
N SER A 190 -19.96 -18.21 -29.69
CA SER A 190 -19.31 -19.48 -30.02
C SER A 190 -18.95 -20.24 -28.75
N ALA A 191 -18.90 -21.57 -28.87
CA ALA A 191 -18.85 -22.62 -27.84
C ALA A 191 -17.89 -22.37 -26.64
N PRO A 192 -18.17 -22.97 -25.46
CA PRO A 192 -17.50 -22.60 -24.22
C PRO A 192 -16.05 -23.09 -24.20
N ARG A 193 -15.10 -22.15 -24.29
CA ARG A 193 -13.70 -22.38 -23.89
C ARG A 193 -13.63 -22.46 -22.37
N GLU A 194 -13.15 -23.58 -21.83
CA GLU A 194 -12.70 -23.69 -20.44
C GLU A 194 -11.71 -22.57 -20.12
N ARG A 195 -12.15 -21.63 -19.27
CA ARG A 195 -11.32 -20.53 -18.82
C ARG A 195 -10.58 -20.92 -17.55
N ARG A 196 -9.26 -21.00 -17.67
CA ARG A 196 -8.30 -21.13 -16.57
C ARG A 196 -8.60 -20.10 -15.49
N GLY A 197 -8.66 -20.57 -14.24
CA GLY A 197 -9.12 -19.84 -13.08
C GLY A 197 -8.50 -18.46 -12.87
N GLY A 198 -9.37 -17.51 -12.53
CA GLY A 198 -9.01 -16.16 -12.10
C GLY A 198 -8.11 -16.19 -10.87
N ARG A 199 -7.09 -15.31 -10.88
CA ARG A 199 -6.17 -15.12 -9.76
C ARG A 199 -6.94 -14.58 -8.55
N SER A 200 -6.86 -15.31 -7.45
CA SER A 200 -7.51 -14.96 -6.19
C SER A 200 -6.62 -14.05 -5.35
N TRP A 201 -7.24 -13.02 -4.79
CA TRP A 201 -6.63 -11.95 -4.00
C TRP A 201 -6.86 -12.14 -2.50
N HIS A 202 -6.69 -13.38 -2.04
CA HIS A 202 -6.29 -13.66 -0.66
C HIS A 202 -4.78 -13.86 -0.62
N VAL A 203 -4.21 -13.84 0.58
CA VAL A 203 -3.06 -14.71 0.85
C VAL A 203 -3.59 -16.17 0.84
N LYS A 204 -3.99 -16.71 -0.33
CA LYS A 204 -4.34 -18.14 -0.52
C LYS A 204 -3.15 -19.07 -0.23
N LYS A 205 -1.96 -18.50 -0.09
CA LYS A 205 -0.68 -19.20 0.03
C LYS A 205 0.05 -18.70 1.27
N PRO A 206 0.61 -19.58 2.10
CA PRO A 206 1.36 -19.17 3.28
C PRO A 206 2.37 -18.06 2.94
N VAL A 207 2.36 -16.98 3.73
CA VAL A 207 3.30 -15.85 3.61
C VAL A 207 4.74 -16.34 3.66
N TYR A 208 5.03 -17.21 4.63
CA TYR A 208 6.29 -17.94 4.76
C TYR A 208 6.17 -19.31 4.10
N GLY A 209 6.85 -19.48 2.97
CA GLY A 209 6.92 -20.77 2.28
C GLY A 209 7.88 -21.77 2.94
N ASN A 210 8.79 -21.30 3.80
CA ASN A 210 9.77 -22.07 4.56
C ASN A 210 10.64 -23.06 3.77
N VAL A 211 10.75 -22.91 2.44
CA VAL A 211 11.55 -23.81 1.60
C VAL A 211 13.02 -23.60 1.87
N ALA A 212 13.73 -24.65 2.28
CA ALA A 212 15.17 -24.60 2.49
C ALA A 212 15.91 -24.46 1.15
N LEU A 213 16.79 -23.47 1.05
CA LEU A 213 17.68 -23.26 -0.08
C LEU A 213 19.11 -23.60 0.35
N GLU A 214 19.71 -24.59 -0.32
CA GLU A 214 21.08 -25.02 -0.06
C GLU A 214 22.03 -24.68 -1.21
N ASP A 215 23.30 -24.51 -0.87
CA ASP A 215 24.39 -24.53 -1.85
C ASP A 215 24.68 -25.98 -2.33
N PRO A 216 25.55 -26.19 -3.33
CA PRO A 216 25.90 -27.53 -3.80
C PRO A 216 26.53 -28.44 -2.72
N THR A 217 27.10 -27.88 -1.64
CA THR A 217 27.67 -28.64 -0.51
C THR A 217 26.63 -29.08 0.51
N GLY A 218 25.37 -28.66 0.37
CA GLY A 218 24.31 -28.88 1.35
C GLY A 218 24.28 -27.85 2.48
N LEU A 219 25.08 -26.78 2.41
CA LEU A 219 25.02 -25.66 3.35
C LEU A 219 23.68 -24.94 3.20
N LEU A 220 22.88 -24.90 4.27
CA LEU A 220 21.64 -24.15 4.30
C LEU A 220 21.92 -22.64 4.25
N MET A 221 21.52 -22.01 3.15
CA MET A 221 21.76 -20.59 2.92
C MET A 221 20.65 -19.71 3.47
N CYS A 222 19.38 -20.09 3.28
CA CYS A 222 18.21 -19.39 3.80
C CYS A 222 16.93 -20.20 3.56
N ARG A 223 15.81 -19.70 4.11
CA ARG A 223 14.47 -20.12 3.73
C ARG A 223 13.82 -19.13 2.77
N ILE A 224 13.18 -19.66 1.73
CA ILE A 224 12.57 -18.87 0.67
C ILE A 224 11.08 -19.21 0.50
N SER A 225 10.36 -18.35 -0.21
CA SER A 225 8.98 -18.61 -0.59
C SER A 225 8.89 -19.78 -1.58
N LYS A 226 7.78 -20.51 -1.57
CA LYS A 226 7.54 -21.59 -2.55
C LYS A 226 7.56 -21.06 -3.98
N GLN A 227 7.11 -19.82 -4.21
CA GLN A 227 7.18 -19.17 -5.52
C GLN A 227 8.63 -18.98 -5.99
N LYS A 228 9.52 -18.52 -5.10
CA LYS A 228 10.94 -18.34 -5.42
C LYS A 228 11.61 -19.70 -5.65
N SER A 229 11.29 -20.70 -4.84
CA SER A 229 11.74 -22.09 -5.04
C SER A 229 11.35 -22.62 -6.41
N ASN A 230 10.07 -22.51 -6.78
CA ASN A 230 9.56 -22.96 -8.07
C ASN A 230 10.25 -22.22 -9.23
N TRP A 231 10.60 -20.94 -9.04
CA TRP A 231 11.37 -20.18 -10.03
C TRP A 231 12.78 -20.77 -10.23
N TYR A 232 13.52 -21.07 -9.16
CA TYR A 232 14.86 -21.68 -9.26
C TYR A 232 14.82 -23.03 -9.97
N VAL A 233 13.90 -23.92 -9.58
CA VAL A 233 13.77 -25.25 -10.19
C VAL A 233 13.39 -25.14 -11.67
N ARG A 234 12.39 -24.33 -12.00
CA ARG A 234 11.95 -24.12 -13.39
C ARG A 234 13.02 -23.48 -14.27
N LYS A 235 13.87 -22.62 -13.71
CA LYS A 235 15.02 -22.03 -14.41
C LYS A 235 16.22 -22.96 -14.48
N ASN A 236 16.08 -24.21 -14.03
CA ASN A 236 17.15 -25.20 -13.98
C ASN A 236 18.38 -24.73 -13.17
N LEU A 237 18.16 -23.87 -12.17
CA LEU A 237 19.20 -23.33 -11.29
C LEU A 237 19.35 -24.13 -9.98
N ALA A 238 18.34 -24.93 -9.63
CA ALA A 238 18.34 -25.79 -8.46
C ALA A 238 17.63 -27.12 -8.76
N THR A 239 17.96 -28.17 -8.01
CA THR A 239 17.18 -29.43 -7.93
C THR A 239 16.38 -29.49 -6.64
N GLU A 240 15.21 -30.12 -6.68
CA GLU A 240 14.51 -30.52 -5.47
C GLU A 240 15.23 -31.73 -4.86
N VAL A 241 15.67 -31.59 -3.60
CA VAL A 241 16.35 -32.67 -2.86
C VAL A 241 15.31 -33.53 -2.16
N GLU A 242 14.37 -32.86 -1.50
CA GLU A 242 13.21 -33.43 -0.82
C GLU A 242 12.09 -32.39 -0.79
N ALA A 243 10.88 -32.79 -0.40
CA ALA A 243 9.74 -31.88 -0.34
C ALA A 243 10.03 -30.67 0.57
N GLY A 244 10.08 -29.47 -0.04
CA GLY A 244 10.36 -28.24 0.70
C GLY A 244 11.86 -27.95 0.91
N ARG A 245 12.75 -28.61 0.18
CA ARG A 245 14.19 -28.32 0.14
C ARG A 245 14.72 -28.37 -1.29
N ILE A 246 15.41 -27.31 -1.70
CA ILE A 246 16.08 -27.25 -3.00
C ILE A 246 17.57 -26.96 -2.83
N ARG A 247 18.38 -27.49 -3.76
CA ARG A 247 19.82 -27.33 -3.79
C ARG A 247 20.26 -26.67 -5.09
N LEU A 248 21.05 -25.61 -5.00
CA LEU A 248 21.60 -24.93 -6.16
C LEU A 248 22.51 -25.86 -6.96
N LYS A 249 22.48 -25.71 -8.29
CA LYS A 249 23.38 -26.43 -9.21
C LYS A 249 24.72 -25.73 -9.43
N PHE A 250 24.91 -24.57 -8.84
CA PHE A 250 26.11 -23.75 -8.97
C PHE A 250 26.53 -23.21 -7.61
N TYR A 251 27.82 -22.90 -7.47
CA TYR A 251 28.34 -22.28 -6.26
C TYR A 251 28.02 -20.77 -6.27
N PRO A 252 27.19 -20.28 -5.32
CA PRO A 252 26.90 -18.86 -5.20
C PRO A 252 28.14 -18.08 -4.78
N LYS A 253 28.14 -16.77 -5.02
CA LYS A 253 29.24 -15.84 -4.69
C LYS A 253 29.48 -15.62 -3.18
N GLY A 254 28.75 -16.32 -2.33
CA GLY A 254 28.79 -16.21 -0.88
C GLY A 254 27.76 -17.13 -0.24
N PRO A 255 27.79 -17.28 1.09
CA PRO A 255 26.97 -18.26 1.81
C PRO A 255 25.49 -17.84 1.98
N GLY A 256 25.06 -16.74 1.34
CA GLY A 256 23.72 -16.18 1.54
C GLY A 256 23.52 -15.72 2.99
N HIS A 257 22.53 -16.28 3.68
CA HIS A 257 22.23 -16.00 5.10
C HIS A 257 22.62 -17.18 6.04
N ALA A 258 23.49 -18.10 5.61
CA ALA A 258 23.99 -19.18 6.47
C ALA A 258 24.61 -18.65 7.78
N GLY A 259 24.21 -19.23 8.91
CA GLY A 259 24.60 -18.78 10.25
C GLY A 259 23.69 -17.69 10.85
N ASN A 260 22.75 -17.11 10.08
CA ASN A 260 21.82 -16.11 10.59
C ASN A 260 20.43 -16.72 10.89
N SER A 261 20.13 -16.91 12.19
CA SER A 261 18.89 -17.52 12.68
C SER A 261 17.62 -16.91 12.05
N VAL A 262 17.60 -15.60 11.82
CA VAL A 262 16.45 -14.84 11.31
C VAL A 262 15.97 -15.35 9.95
N TYR A 263 16.91 -15.85 9.13
CA TYR A 263 16.69 -16.36 7.77
C TYR A 263 16.70 -17.88 7.68
N LEU A 264 17.27 -18.55 8.68
CA LEU A 264 17.38 -20.01 8.73
C LEU A 264 16.22 -20.67 9.47
N ASN A 265 15.65 -20.00 10.46
CA ASN A 265 14.53 -20.52 11.25
C ASN A 265 13.26 -20.58 10.41
N ARG A 266 12.46 -21.63 10.65
CA ARG A 266 11.10 -21.71 10.08
C ARG A 266 10.25 -20.65 10.77
N ARG A 267 9.38 -20.00 10.01
CA ARG A 267 8.41 -19.04 10.56
C ARG A 267 7.00 -19.55 10.36
N GLU A 268 6.19 -19.39 11.38
CA GLU A 268 4.79 -19.79 11.34
C GLU A 268 3.94 -18.73 10.64
N ASN A 269 2.90 -19.19 9.94
CA ASN A 269 1.94 -18.31 9.30
C ASN A 269 0.79 -18.05 10.26
N ILE A 270 1.10 -17.41 11.38
CA ILE A 270 0.14 -17.06 12.44
C ILE A 270 0.35 -15.63 12.91
N CYS A 271 -0.66 -15.07 13.55
CA CYS A 271 -0.56 -13.80 14.22
C CYS A 271 0.40 -13.93 15.41
N VAL A 272 1.47 -13.13 15.43
CA VAL A 272 2.45 -13.15 16.53
C VAL A 272 1.84 -12.76 17.88
N VAL A 273 0.68 -12.08 17.87
CA VAL A 273 0.01 -11.63 19.09
C VAL A 273 -0.88 -12.71 19.70
N CYS A 274 -1.83 -13.24 18.94
CA CYS A 274 -2.89 -14.11 19.45
C CYS A 274 -2.91 -15.51 18.82
N GLY A 275 -1.94 -15.86 17.98
CA GLY A 275 -1.84 -17.19 17.37
C GLY A 275 -2.81 -17.46 16.21
N SER A 276 -3.76 -16.56 15.94
CA SER A 276 -4.69 -16.68 14.80
C SER A 276 -3.94 -16.85 13.48
N ASP A 277 -4.16 -17.96 12.78
CA ASP A 277 -3.72 -18.19 11.39
C ASP A 277 -4.61 -17.48 10.36
N GLN A 278 -5.69 -16.89 10.85
CA GLN A 278 -6.67 -16.17 10.07
C GLN A 278 -6.34 -14.69 9.91
N PHE A 279 -6.46 -14.19 8.68
CA PHE A 279 -6.26 -12.76 8.28
C PHE A 279 -4.96 -12.14 8.69
N ILE A 280 -3.95 -12.98 8.69
CA ILE A 280 -2.59 -12.57 8.88
C ILE A 280 -2.13 -11.71 7.70
N SER A 281 -1.63 -10.53 8.03
CA SER A 281 -0.94 -9.66 7.08
C SER A 281 0.37 -9.20 7.69
N ARG A 282 1.29 -8.75 6.85
CA ARG A 282 2.52 -8.13 7.33
C ARG A 282 2.17 -6.85 8.10
N HIS A 283 2.73 -6.71 9.28
CA HIS A 283 2.70 -5.50 10.09
C HIS A 283 4.14 -5.05 10.33
N PHE A 284 4.37 -3.76 10.17
CA PHE A 284 5.67 -3.13 10.39
C PHE A 284 5.65 -2.56 11.80
N ILE A 285 6.52 -3.08 12.68
CA ILE A 285 6.60 -2.62 14.08
C ILE A 285 6.93 -1.12 14.12
N VAL A 286 7.89 -0.71 13.29
CA VAL A 286 8.14 0.72 13.04
C VAL A 286 7.24 1.17 11.88
N PRO A 287 6.33 2.13 12.09
CA PRO A 287 5.41 2.59 11.05
C PRO A 287 6.12 3.06 9.77
N ASN A 288 5.48 2.83 8.62
CA ASN A 288 6.04 3.18 7.32
C ASN A 288 6.31 4.68 7.16
N CYS A 289 5.53 5.53 7.84
CA CYS A 289 5.73 6.98 7.85
C CYS A 289 7.11 7.39 8.38
N TYR A 290 7.74 6.61 9.28
CA TYR A 290 9.12 6.83 9.73
C TYR A 290 10.11 5.99 8.93
N ARG A 291 9.78 4.71 8.70
CA ARG A 291 10.67 3.75 8.03
C ARG A 291 11.17 4.25 6.68
N LYS A 292 10.32 4.93 5.90
CA LYS A 292 10.69 5.49 4.59
C LYS A 292 11.74 6.60 4.65
N HIS A 293 11.99 7.18 5.83
CA HIS A 293 13.01 8.21 6.03
C HIS A 293 14.26 7.70 6.75
N LEU A 294 14.21 6.52 7.41
CA LEU A 294 15.38 5.93 8.07
C LEU A 294 16.55 5.64 7.10
N PRO A 295 17.79 5.46 7.59
CA PRO A 295 18.92 5.08 6.74
C PRO A 295 18.67 3.76 5.96
N PRO A 296 19.30 3.56 4.79
CA PRO A 296 19.12 2.38 3.93
C PRO A 296 19.31 1.03 4.64
N GLU A 297 20.12 0.99 5.69
CA GLU A 297 20.44 -0.18 6.53
C GLU A 297 19.21 -0.68 7.29
N TYR A 298 18.30 0.22 7.65
CA TYR A 298 17.02 -0.13 8.30
C TYR A 298 15.91 -0.42 7.30
N LYS A 299 16.04 0.10 6.06
CA LYS A 299 15.08 -0.07 4.97
C LYS A 299 15.28 -1.39 4.22
N SER A 300 16.52 -1.73 3.92
CA SER A 300 16.91 -2.86 3.08
C SER A 300 17.15 -4.10 3.92
N HIS A 301 16.66 -5.27 3.48
CA HIS A 301 17.01 -6.57 4.09
C HIS A 301 16.75 -6.69 5.61
N CYS A 302 15.75 -5.99 6.16
CA CYS A 302 15.36 -6.17 7.57
C CYS A 302 13.97 -6.82 7.68
N PRO A 303 13.85 -8.16 7.56
CA PRO A 303 12.60 -8.89 7.83
C PRO A 303 12.32 -9.03 9.34
N TYR A 304 13.21 -8.53 10.19
CA TYR A 304 13.10 -8.68 11.64
C TYR A 304 11.96 -7.85 12.23
N ASP A 305 11.77 -6.62 11.73
CA ASP A 305 10.72 -5.69 12.18
C ASP A 305 9.40 -5.86 11.43
N ILE A 306 9.27 -6.94 10.66
CA ILE A 306 8.09 -7.27 9.88
C ILE A 306 7.51 -8.57 10.42
N VAL A 307 6.43 -8.43 11.19
CA VAL A 307 5.71 -9.54 11.82
C VAL A 307 4.39 -9.83 11.11
N LEU A 308 3.79 -11.00 11.38
CA LEU A 308 2.46 -11.31 10.90
C LEU A 308 1.42 -11.04 12.00
N MET A 309 0.34 -10.33 11.64
CA MET A 309 -0.73 -10.03 12.58
C MET A 309 -2.09 -10.20 11.92
N CYS A 310 -3.05 -10.78 12.68
CA CYS A 310 -4.45 -10.81 12.28
C CYS A 310 -5.02 -9.39 12.29
N ALA A 311 -6.13 -9.19 11.60
CA ALA A 311 -6.74 -7.87 11.48
C ALA A 311 -7.12 -7.25 12.85
N ASN A 312 -7.63 -8.04 13.79
CA ASN A 312 -8.03 -7.56 15.12
C ASN A 312 -6.84 -7.00 15.92
N CYS A 313 -5.74 -7.75 15.96
CA CYS A 313 -4.52 -7.28 16.63
C CYS A 313 -3.90 -6.09 15.90
N LYS A 314 -4.02 -6.03 14.57
CA LYS A 314 -3.52 -4.89 13.78
C LYS A 314 -4.27 -3.61 14.07
N VAL A 315 -5.59 -3.66 14.24
CA VAL A 315 -6.40 -2.51 14.68
C VAL A 315 -5.92 -2.01 16.04
N LYS A 316 -5.74 -2.91 17.01
CA LYS A 316 -5.22 -2.55 18.34
C LYS A 316 -3.83 -1.91 18.27
N ALA A 317 -2.92 -2.51 17.49
CA ALA A 317 -1.56 -1.99 17.33
C ALA A 317 -1.53 -0.61 16.63
N ASN A 318 -2.38 -0.40 15.63
CA ASN A 318 -2.46 0.90 14.94
C ASN A 318 -2.95 2.01 15.88
N VAL A 319 -4.02 1.76 16.65
CA VAL A 319 -4.52 2.74 17.65
C VAL A 319 -3.43 3.14 18.63
N HIS A 320 -2.63 2.18 19.09
CA HIS A 320 -1.51 2.47 19.98
C HIS A 320 -0.35 3.20 19.27
N ALA A 321 -0.05 2.81 18.03
CA ALA A 321 0.94 3.51 17.22
C ALA A 321 0.57 4.99 17.03
N ASP A 322 -0.72 5.32 16.90
CA ASP A 322 -1.16 6.72 16.81
C ASP A 322 -0.93 7.48 18.11
N GLN A 323 -1.16 6.86 19.27
CA GLN A 323 -0.85 7.47 20.58
C GLN A 323 0.65 7.81 20.69
N LEU A 324 1.52 6.92 20.20
CA LEU A 324 2.96 7.17 20.13
C LEU A 324 3.32 8.28 19.13
N ARG A 325 2.63 8.35 17.99
CA ARG A 325 2.82 9.43 17.01
C ARG A 325 2.45 10.80 17.57
N GLU A 326 1.35 10.91 18.32
CA GLU A 326 0.96 12.15 18.99
C GLU A 326 1.97 12.56 20.06
N LYS A 327 2.48 11.59 20.83
CA LYS A 327 3.58 11.81 21.76
C LYS A 327 4.81 12.37 21.04
N TYR A 328 5.22 11.75 19.94
CA TYR A 328 6.34 12.23 19.14
C TYR A 328 6.08 13.56 18.46
N ALA A 329 4.83 13.87 18.12
CA ALA A 329 4.49 15.17 17.57
C ALA A 329 4.78 16.30 18.56
N THR A 330 4.51 16.06 19.85
CA THR A 330 4.83 16.98 20.94
C THR A 330 6.34 16.98 21.25
N GLU A 331 6.93 15.80 21.41
CA GLU A 331 8.35 15.64 21.82
C GLU A 331 9.32 16.21 20.79
N PHE A 332 9.05 15.98 19.51
CA PHE A 332 9.91 16.44 18.42
C PHE A 332 9.41 17.70 17.76
N ASP A 333 8.39 18.40 18.28
CA ASP A 333 7.80 19.58 17.63
C ASP A 333 7.58 19.32 16.13
N ALA A 334 6.79 18.29 15.86
CA ALA A 334 6.57 17.71 14.55
C ALA A 334 5.09 17.35 14.42
N PRO A 335 4.19 18.29 14.10
CA PRO A 335 2.76 18.01 14.01
C PRO A 335 2.45 16.83 13.09
N VAL A 336 1.44 16.01 13.42
CA VAL A 336 1.10 14.78 12.69
C VAL A 336 0.75 15.05 11.22
N GLN A 337 0.21 16.24 10.95
CA GLN A 337 -0.12 16.80 9.63
C GLN A 337 1.11 17.24 8.80
N GLY A 338 2.30 17.31 9.42
CA GLY A 338 3.52 17.84 8.80
C GLY A 338 3.72 19.35 9.03
N VAL A 339 4.82 19.89 8.49
CA VAL A 339 5.19 21.32 8.58
C VAL A 339 5.50 21.87 7.20
N GLY A 340 5.41 23.19 7.03
CA GLY A 340 5.71 23.87 5.77
C GLY A 340 4.54 23.91 4.78
N CYS A 341 4.77 24.52 3.62
CA CYS A 341 3.76 24.72 2.59
C CYS A 341 3.98 23.75 1.43
N ARG A 342 2.91 23.05 1.03
CA ARG A 342 2.89 22.25 -0.21
C ARG A 342 2.87 23.21 -1.40
N ASN A 343 3.73 22.99 -2.40
CA ASN A 343 3.72 23.81 -3.62
C ASN A 343 2.55 23.40 -4.53
N THR A 344 1.40 24.02 -4.31
CA THR A 344 0.14 23.75 -5.05
C THR A 344 0.27 23.91 -6.56
N SER A 345 1.17 24.78 -7.04
CA SER A 345 1.34 25.06 -8.47
C SER A 345 1.95 23.87 -9.22
N TYR A 346 2.97 23.22 -8.64
CA TYR A 346 3.56 22.00 -9.22
C TYR A 346 2.59 20.83 -9.23
N TYR A 347 1.72 20.71 -8.22
CA TYR A 347 0.68 19.69 -8.18
C TYR A 347 -0.40 19.92 -9.26
N LYS A 348 -0.84 21.17 -9.44
CA LYS A 348 -1.75 21.56 -10.54
C LYS A 348 -1.16 21.21 -11.90
N ALA A 349 0.13 21.49 -12.10
CA ALA A 349 0.86 21.14 -13.31
C ALA A 349 0.94 19.62 -13.55
N ARG A 350 1.30 18.84 -12.54
CA ARG A 350 1.38 17.37 -12.68
C ARG A 350 0.01 16.74 -12.98
N ARG A 351 -1.05 17.25 -12.35
CA ARG A 351 -2.45 16.85 -12.62
C ARG A 351 -2.84 17.21 -14.05
N ALA A 352 -2.54 18.43 -14.48
CA ALA A 352 -2.75 18.89 -15.85
C ALA A 352 -2.06 17.97 -16.87
N ALA A 353 -0.76 17.68 -16.70
CA ALA A 353 -0.04 16.75 -17.57
C ALA A 353 -0.72 15.38 -17.66
N ARG A 354 -1.09 14.78 -16.52
CA ARG A 354 -1.71 13.44 -16.50
C ARG A 354 -3.08 13.42 -17.17
N ILE A 355 -3.86 14.50 -17.05
CA ILE A 355 -5.18 14.61 -17.70
C ILE A 355 -5.01 14.84 -19.20
N LEU A 356 -4.09 15.72 -19.61
CA LEU A 356 -3.77 15.97 -21.02
C LEU A 356 -3.27 14.70 -21.73
N LEU A 357 -2.46 13.88 -21.04
CA LEU A 357 -1.94 12.60 -21.52
C LEU A 357 -2.96 11.45 -21.50
N SER A 358 -4.10 11.64 -20.85
CA SER A 358 -5.14 10.62 -20.77
C SER A 358 -5.95 10.54 -22.08
N LYS A 359 -6.75 9.48 -22.22
CA LYS A 359 -7.70 9.35 -23.35
C LYS A 359 -8.75 10.46 -23.41
N ASP A 360 -8.92 11.18 -22.31
CA ASP A 360 -9.93 12.23 -22.15
C ASP A 360 -9.37 13.62 -22.47
N GLY A 361 -8.03 13.80 -22.52
CA GLY A 361 -7.38 15.07 -22.86
C GLY A 361 -7.83 15.65 -24.22
N PRO A 362 -7.79 14.86 -25.32
CA PRO A 362 -8.26 15.31 -26.63
C PRO A 362 -9.77 15.54 -26.74
N ARG A 363 -10.57 15.05 -25.80
CA ARG A 363 -12.05 15.18 -25.79
C ARG A 363 -12.55 16.33 -24.94
N MET A 364 -11.67 16.92 -24.13
CA MET A 364 -11.98 18.02 -23.22
C MET A 364 -12.29 19.32 -23.97
N PRO A 365 -13.20 20.17 -23.45
CA PRO A 365 -13.39 21.54 -23.94
C PRO A 365 -12.08 22.31 -24.01
N GLU A 366 -11.90 23.09 -25.08
CA GLU A 366 -10.64 23.78 -25.39
C GLU A 366 -10.23 24.76 -24.28
N GLU A 367 -11.18 25.48 -23.69
CA GLU A 367 -10.95 26.39 -22.55
C GLU A 367 -10.30 25.68 -21.36
N LYS A 368 -10.82 24.51 -20.98
CA LYS A 368 -10.30 23.72 -19.85
C LYS A 368 -8.97 23.03 -20.18
N ARG A 369 -8.75 22.72 -21.46
CA ARG A 369 -7.47 22.23 -21.96
C ARG A 369 -6.39 23.31 -21.86
N GLN A 370 -6.73 24.56 -22.18
CA GLN A 370 -5.84 25.71 -22.05
C GLN A 370 -5.49 26.00 -20.58
N GLU A 371 -6.45 25.88 -19.65
CA GLU A 371 -6.16 25.99 -18.20
C GLU A 371 -5.10 24.98 -17.74
N PHE A 372 -5.15 23.74 -18.24
CA PHE A 372 -4.15 22.72 -17.91
C PHE A 372 -2.79 23.00 -18.54
N TRP A 373 -2.75 23.49 -19.77
CA TRP A 373 -1.49 23.97 -20.36
C TRP A 373 -0.91 25.16 -19.60
N GLN A 374 -1.76 26.09 -19.15
CA GLN A 374 -1.33 27.22 -18.33
C GLN A 374 -0.73 26.74 -17.01
N ALA A 375 -1.33 25.74 -16.36
CA ALA A 375 -0.77 25.17 -15.13
C ALA A 375 0.61 24.54 -15.34
N LEU A 376 0.89 23.95 -16.52
CA LEU A 376 2.22 23.45 -16.89
C LEU A 376 3.22 24.57 -17.17
N HIS A 377 2.77 25.65 -17.80
CA HIS A 377 3.56 26.84 -18.07
C HIS A 377 3.94 27.59 -16.77
N ASP A 378 3.00 27.72 -15.84
CA ASP A 378 3.20 28.44 -14.56
C ASP A 378 4.30 27.83 -13.69
N VAL A 379 4.67 26.57 -13.94
CA VAL A 379 5.75 25.86 -13.24
C VAL A 379 6.98 25.65 -14.10
N GLY A 380 7.01 26.24 -15.30
CA GLY A 380 8.13 26.20 -16.22
C GLY A 380 8.36 24.85 -16.90
N ILE A 381 7.35 23.98 -16.99
CA ILE A 381 7.48 22.68 -17.68
C ILE A 381 7.32 22.85 -19.20
N TYR A 382 6.56 23.85 -19.68
CA TYR A 382 6.40 24.16 -21.11
C TYR A 382 6.33 25.67 -21.37
N ASP A 383 6.97 26.14 -22.44
CA ASP A 383 7.01 27.57 -22.83
C ASP A 383 5.91 27.96 -23.86
N ASP A 384 5.28 27.01 -24.59
CA ASP A 384 4.19 27.30 -25.56
C ASP A 384 3.16 26.15 -25.68
N PRO A 385 1.84 26.40 -25.53
CA PRO A 385 0.77 25.42 -25.79
C PRO A 385 0.71 24.85 -27.22
N ASN A 386 1.33 25.50 -28.21
CA ASN A 386 1.27 25.13 -29.63
C ASN A 386 2.49 24.34 -30.12
N GLU A 387 3.57 24.23 -29.34
CA GLU A 387 4.71 23.36 -29.64
C GLU A 387 4.44 21.93 -29.13
N ALA A 388 3.39 21.31 -29.69
CA ALA A 388 3.01 19.95 -29.36
C ALA A 388 3.89 18.95 -30.13
N PHE A 389 5.00 18.50 -29.53
CA PHE A 389 5.61 17.23 -29.93
C PHE A 389 6.24 16.50 -28.73
N GLU A 390 5.61 15.36 -28.38
CA GLU A 390 6.08 14.31 -27.47
C GLU A 390 6.15 14.61 -25.96
N LEU A 391 4.98 14.68 -25.31
CA LEU A 391 4.87 14.31 -23.89
C LEU A 391 5.05 12.78 -23.75
N THR A 392 6.19 12.31 -23.24
CA THR A 392 6.43 10.90 -22.90
C THR A 392 6.04 10.58 -21.45
N GLU A 393 5.71 9.31 -21.15
CA GLU A 393 5.26 8.86 -19.80
C GLU A 393 6.28 9.16 -18.68
N GLU A 394 7.56 9.37 -19.00
CA GLU A 394 8.65 9.66 -18.05
C GLU A 394 8.43 10.96 -17.26
N HIS A 395 7.75 11.96 -17.83
CA HIS A 395 7.48 13.24 -17.16
C HIS A 395 6.41 13.15 -16.05
N SER A 396 5.65 12.05 -16.00
CA SER A 396 4.57 11.85 -15.02
C SER A 396 5.04 11.15 -13.72
N GLU A 397 6.24 10.58 -13.73
CA GLU A 397 6.79 9.73 -12.66
C GLU A 397 7.94 10.37 -11.87
N SER A 398 8.47 11.54 -12.26
CA SER A 398 9.52 12.20 -11.48
C SER A 398 8.97 12.67 -10.13
N SER A 399 9.45 12.03 -9.06
CA SER A 399 9.10 12.32 -7.67
C SER A 399 10.09 13.26 -6.98
N ASP A 400 11.09 13.78 -7.71
CA ASP A 400 12.00 14.83 -7.29
C ASP A 400 12.37 15.68 -8.51
N GLY A 401 12.38 17.00 -8.33
CA GLY A 401 12.75 17.98 -9.36
C GLY A 401 14.24 17.93 -9.73
N GLY A 402 14.65 16.89 -10.44
CA GLY A 402 16.00 16.73 -10.96
C GLY A 402 16.12 17.10 -12.43
N GLU A 403 17.07 18.01 -12.72
CA GLU A 403 17.65 18.38 -14.04
C GLU A 403 16.93 19.40 -14.95
N TYR A 404 16.06 20.25 -14.42
CA TYR A 404 15.78 21.57 -15.04
C TYR A 404 15.99 22.72 -14.05
N ALA A 405 17.14 22.71 -13.37
CA ALA A 405 17.61 23.84 -12.55
C ALA A 405 18.14 24.95 -13.47
N GLY A 406 17.22 25.66 -14.13
CA GLY A 406 17.63 26.63 -15.14
C GLY A 406 16.53 27.56 -15.64
N LYS A 407 15.59 27.99 -14.79
CA LYS A 407 14.77 29.21 -14.96
C LYS A 407 14.07 29.49 -13.63
N GLN A 408 14.16 30.73 -13.16
CA GLN A 408 13.70 31.17 -11.84
C GLN A 408 12.17 31.05 -11.70
N GLY A 409 11.71 29.94 -11.14
CA GLY A 409 10.38 29.75 -10.55
C GLY A 409 10.58 29.03 -9.21
N ASN A 410 9.91 29.46 -8.16
CA ASN A 410 10.08 28.94 -6.80
C ASN A 410 9.63 27.46 -6.72
N THR A 411 10.55 26.52 -6.91
CA THR A 411 10.29 25.06 -6.99
C THR A 411 10.25 24.36 -5.64
N ASP A 412 10.63 25.01 -4.55
CA ASP A 412 10.82 24.31 -3.28
C ASP A 412 9.50 24.20 -2.52
N SER A 413 8.84 23.05 -2.65
CA SER A 413 7.88 22.59 -1.65
C SER A 413 8.61 22.53 -0.30
N THR A 414 8.27 23.43 0.62
CA THR A 414 8.83 23.43 1.99
C THR A 414 8.16 22.40 2.90
N PHE A 415 7.19 21.64 2.37
CA PHE A 415 6.46 20.63 3.12
C PHE A 415 7.36 19.46 3.54
N ALA A 416 7.50 19.27 4.85
CA ALA A 416 8.13 18.10 5.45
C ALA A 416 7.07 17.32 6.26
N SER A 417 6.97 16.02 6.00
CA SER A 417 5.99 15.19 6.71
C SER A 417 6.38 14.98 8.17
N HIS A 418 5.42 14.67 9.05
CA HIS A 418 5.68 14.32 10.46
C HIS A 418 6.85 13.34 10.62
N GLY A 419 6.80 12.23 9.86
CA GLY A 419 7.81 11.19 9.96
C GLY A 419 9.18 11.63 9.50
N GLU A 420 9.25 12.53 8.52
CA GLU A 420 10.50 13.12 8.05
C GLU A 420 11.11 14.06 9.09
N VAL A 421 10.30 14.92 9.71
CA VAL A 421 10.75 15.85 10.74
C VAL A 421 11.26 15.09 11.96
N VAL A 422 10.48 14.11 12.44
CA VAL A 422 10.88 13.25 13.58
C VAL A 422 12.19 12.56 13.26
N VAL A 423 12.26 11.88 12.10
CA VAL A 423 13.48 11.17 11.71
C VAL A 423 14.64 12.16 11.65
N ARG A 424 14.57 13.24 10.88
CA ARG A 424 15.66 14.23 10.82
C ARG A 424 16.13 14.74 12.19
N LYS A 425 15.23 14.95 13.15
CA LYS A 425 15.56 15.40 14.52
C LYS A 425 16.21 14.32 15.39
N LEU A 426 16.10 13.03 15.06
CA LEU A 426 16.81 11.96 15.76
C LEU A 426 18.32 11.98 15.50
N ALA A 427 18.77 12.60 14.39
CA ALA A 427 20.16 12.73 13.94
C ALA A 427 20.91 11.40 13.74
N ASP A 428 21.26 10.70 14.82
CA ASP A 428 21.91 9.38 14.82
C ASP A 428 21.29 8.39 15.81
N LYS A 429 20.27 8.81 16.58
CA LYS A 429 19.57 7.99 17.59
C LYS A 429 18.51 7.06 17.00
N TRP A 430 18.74 6.62 15.76
CA TRP A 430 17.89 5.66 15.05
C TRP A 430 17.79 4.30 15.76
N PRO A 431 18.90 3.73 16.29
CA PRO A 431 18.83 2.45 17.00
C PRO A 431 17.86 2.52 18.18
N GLU A 432 17.97 3.55 19.01
CA GLU A 432 17.16 3.77 20.19
C GLU A 432 15.69 4.01 19.82
N PHE A 433 15.44 4.74 18.73
CA PHE A 433 14.09 4.95 18.21
C PHE A 433 13.43 3.64 17.76
N VAL A 434 14.15 2.82 16.99
CA VAL A 434 13.63 1.52 16.52
C VAL A 434 13.42 0.56 17.70
N GLU A 435 14.36 0.53 18.64
CA GLU A 435 14.26 -0.25 19.88
C GLU A 435 13.06 0.17 20.73
N ALA A 436 12.81 1.48 20.86
CA ALA A 436 11.64 2.01 21.58
C ALA A 436 10.34 1.51 20.97
N TRP A 437 10.18 1.57 19.64
CA TRP A 437 9.00 1.02 18.95
C TRP A 437 8.82 -0.49 19.21
N ARG A 438 9.91 -1.26 19.23
CA ARG A 438 9.85 -2.69 19.55
C ARG A 438 9.44 -2.95 20.99
N LYS A 439 9.99 -2.20 21.94
CA LYS A 439 9.66 -2.31 23.37
C LYS A 439 8.21 -1.95 23.63
N ASP A 440 7.73 -0.85 23.06
CA ASP A 440 6.33 -0.44 23.15
C ASP A 440 5.40 -1.48 22.52
N PHE A 441 5.75 -2.01 21.35
CA PHE A 441 4.99 -3.09 20.72
C PHE A 441 4.84 -4.31 21.64
N VAL A 442 5.94 -4.81 22.22
CA VAL A 442 5.90 -5.97 23.14
C VAL A 442 5.10 -5.65 24.41
N SER A 443 5.36 -4.49 25.01
CA SER A 443 4.71 -4.05 26.25
C SER A 443 3.20 -3.93 26.09
N PHE A 444 2.76 -3.27 25.01
CA PHE A 444 1.35 -3.00 24.76
C PHE A 444 0.62 -4.21 24.16
N MET A 445 1.17 -4.83 23.12
CA MET A 445 0.48 -5.91 22.40
C MET A 445 0.60 -7.26 23.12
N LYS A 446 1.58 -7.44 24.01
CA LYS A 446 1.85 -8.68 24.76
C LYS A 446 1.81 -9.93 23.87
N PRO A 447 2.65 -10.00 22.83
CA PRO A 447 2.56 -11.06 21.85
C PRO A 447 2.97 -12.43 22.41
N GLU A 448 2.16 -13.46 22.14
CA GLU A 448 2.36 -14.82 22.63
C GLU A 448 3.16 -15.73 21.67
N HIS A 449 3.28 -15.32 20.40
CA HIS A 449 3.84 -16.14 19.31
C HIS A 449 4.93 -15.41 18.51
N LEU A 450 5.73 -14.57 19.17
CA LEU A 450 6.95 -14.05 18.55
C LEU A 450 7.96 -15.18 18.30
N PRO A 451 8.78 -15.11 17.22
CA PRO A 451 9.86 -16.06 17.02
C PRO A 451 10.82 -16.09 18.22
N GLU A 452 11.36 -17.26 18.56
CA GLU A 452 12.28 -17.43 19.70
C GLU A 452 13.54 -16.55 19.60
N ASP A 453 14.02 -16.29 18.38
CA ASP A 453 15.17 -15.44 18.12
C ASP A 453 14.82 -13.95 17.96
N TRP A 454 13.55 -13.60 18.22
CA TRP A 454 13.06 -12.23 18.24
C TRP A 454 13.23 -11.62 19.64
N SER A 455 13.81 -10.42 19.69
CA SER A 455 14.09 -9.65 20.90
C SER A 455 13.92 -8.18 20.57
N PRO A 456 13.28 -7.40 21.47
CA PRO A 456 13.13 -5.96 21.26
C PRO A 456 14.49 -5.24 21.30
N ASP A 457 15.45 -5.76 22.07
CA ASP A 457 16.79 -5.19 22.27
C ASP A 457 17.80 -5.60 21.19
N ARG A 458 17.38 -6.33 20.14
CA ARG A 458 18.32 -6.81 19.12
C ARG A 458 18.92 -5.63 18.34
N ASP A 459 20.23 -5.48 18.43
CA ASP A 459 20.97 -4.50 17.65
C ASP A 459 20.80 -4.73 16.14
N TRP A 460 20.47 -3.67 15.40
CA TRP A 460 20.35 -3.70 13.96
C TRP A 460 21.67 -4.09 13.27
N ARG A 461 22.84 -3.83 13.86
CA ARG A 461 24.17 -4.23 13.35
C ARG A 461 24.35 -5.75 13.30
N LEU A 462 23.75 -6.46 14.25
CA LEU A 462 23.69 -7.93 14.25
C LEU A 462 22.74 -8.48 13.18
N VAL A 463 21.89 -7.62 12.61
CA VAL A 463 21.03 -7.91 11.45
C VAL A 463 21.66 -7.37 10.16
N SER A 464 22.47 -6.31 10.23
CA SER A 464 23.08 -5.65 9.09
C SER A 464 24.04 -6.61 8.42
N GLU A 465 23.63 -7.04 7.23
CA GLU A 465 24.35 -8.06 6.48
C GLU A 465 25.74 -7.56 6.10
N VAL A 466 25.92 -6.24 5.95
CA VAL A 466 27.12 -5.62 5.37
C VAL A 466 28.38 -5.92 6.18
N GLU A 467 28.36 -5.73 7.50
CA GLU A 467 29.55 -5.95 8.35
C GLU A 467 29.91 -7.44 8.47
N LEU A 468 28.89 -8.31 8.56
CA LEU A 468 29.09 -9.76 8.66
C LEU A 468 29.36 -10.42 7.30
N GLU A 469 29.04 -9.77 6.18
CA GLU A 469 29.12 -10.36 4.85
C GLU A 469 30.57 -10.64 4.44
N ALA A 470 31.51 -9.75 4.75
CA ALA A 470 32.92 -9.93 4.40
C ALA A 470 33.50 -11.20 5.07
N SER A 471 33.40 -11.30 6.40
CA SER A 471 33.86 -12.46 7.16
C SER A 471 33.16 -13.75 6.73
N ARG A 472 31.84 -13.71 6.49
CA ARG A 472 31.07 -14.89 6.04
C ARG A 472 31.47 -15.33 4.64
N ARG A 473 31.81 -14.40 3.74
CA ARG A 473 32.34 -14.71 2.40
C ARG A 473 33.71 -15.36 2.48
N GLU A 474 34.60 -14.88 3.36
CA GLU A 474 35.91 -15.49 3.59
C GLU A 474 35.79 -16.92 4.09
N MET A 475 35.00 -17.16 5.14
CA MET A 475 34.74 -18.51 5.67
C MET A 475 34.16 -19.45 4.61
N TYR A 476 33.24 -18.94 3.77
CA TYR A 476 32.66 -19.73 2.69
C TYR A 476 33.67 -20.03 1.58
N ALA A 477 34.54 -19.07 1.23
CA ALA A 477 35.62 -19.28 0.29
C ALA A 477 36.62 -20.33 0.80
N GLU A 478 37.00 -20.29 2.08
CA GLU A 478 37.84 -21.31 2.71
C GLU A 478 37.19 -22.69 2.68
N ARG A 479 35.88 -22.78 3.00
CA ARG A 479 35.11 -24.02 2.88
C ARG A 479 35.18 -24.60 1.47
N LEU A 480 35.02 -23.77 0.43
CA LEU A 480 35.12 -24.23 -0.97
C LEU A 480 36.54 -24.68 -1.33
N LYS A 481 37.58 -23.99 -0.85
CA LYS A 481 38.98 -24.40 -1.02
C LYS A 481 39.24 -25.78 -0.42
N HIS A 482 38.77 -26.04 0.81
CA HIS A 482 38.91 -27.34 1.45
C HIS A 482 38.21 -28.49 0.69
N LEU A 483 37.15 -28.17 -0.05
CA LEU A 483 36.42 -29.12 -0.89
C LEU A 483 36.99 -29.24 -2.32
N GLY A 484 38.14 -28.59 -2.61
CA GLY A 484 38.77 -28.59 -3.93
C GLY A 484 37.93 -27.91 -5.01
N LYS A 485 37.15 -26.89 -4.66
CA LYS A 485 36.27 -26.15 -5.58
C LYS A 485 36.79 -24.74 -5.83
N GLU A 486 36.59 -24.24 -7.05
CA GLU A 486 36.89 -22.86 -7.40
C GLU A 486 35.99 -21.90 -6.62
N VAL A 487 36.59 -20.86 -6.04
CA VAL A 487 35.87 -19.78 -5.35
C VAL A 487 35.36 -18.80 -6.40
N PRO A 488 34.04 -18.54 -6.50
CA PRO A 488 33.52 -17.54 -7.43
C PRO A 488 34.05 -16.14 -7.07
N ILE A 489 34.79 -15.50 -7.98
CA ILE A 489 35.32 -14.15 -7.79
C ILE A 489 34.20 -13.12 -7.91
N ASN A 490 34.09 -12.20 -6.95
CA ASN A 490 33.11 -11.12 -6.99
C ASN A 490 33.80 -9.76 -7.11
N ASN A 491 33.80 -9.18 -8.32
CA ASN A 491 34.35 -7.84 -8.58
C ASN A 491 33.41 -6.70 -8.15
N LYS A 492 32.30 -6.99 -7.46
CA LYS A 492 31.48 -5.92 -6.88
C LYS A 492 32.23 -5.34 -5.68
N PRO A 493 32.51 -4.03 -5.64
CA PRO A 493 33.05 -3.41 -4.45
C PRO A 493 32.13 -3.75 -3.27
N LEU A 494 32.73 -4.20 -2.16
CA LEU A 494 32.01 -4.20 -0.89
C LEU A 494 31.44 -2.80 -0.72
N LYS A 495 30.14 -2.69 -0.40
CA LYS A 495 29.61 -1.38 0.01
C LYS A 495 30.53 -0.88 1.12
N PRO A 496 31.01 0.37 1.06
CA PRO A 496 32.01 0.85 1.99
C PRO A 496 31.54 0.52 3.42
N THR A 497 32.38 -0.20 4.16
CA THR A 497 32.30 -0.25 5.61
C THR A 497 32.29 1.19 6.07
N ILE A 498 31.18 1.61 6.67
CA ILE A 498 31.10 2.93 7.27
C ILE A 498 32.11 2.90 8.41
N GLU A 499 33.23 3.60 8.22
CA GLU A 499 34.11 3.95 9.33
C GLU A 499 33.21 4.49 10.43
N THR A 500 33.28 3.87 11.61
CA THR A 500 32.55 4.28 12.78
C THR A 500 32.65 5.80 12.91
N HIS A 501 31.56 6.53 12.64
CA HIS A 501 31.43 7.92 13.04
C HIS A 501 31.26 7.92 14.57
N ARG A 502 32.39 7.65 15.26
CA ARG A 502 32.61 8.11 16.63
C ARG A 502 32.98 9.58 16.52
N ARG A 503 32.01 10.46 16.69
CA ARG A 503 32.20 11.75 17.35
C ARG A 503 31.02 12.04 18.24
#